data_AF-A0A811JS34-F1
#
_entry.id   AF-A0A811JS34-F1
#
_cell.length_a   1.000
_cell.length_b   1.000
_cell.length_c   1.000
_cell.angle_alpha   90.00
_cell.angle_beta   90.00
_cell.angle_gamma   90.00
#
_symmetry.space_group_name_H-M   'P 1'
#
loop_
_entity.id
_entity.type
_entity.pdbx_description
1 polymer ?
#
loop_
_entity_poly.entity_id
_entity_poly.type
_entity_poly.pdbx_seq_one_letter_code
_entity_poly.pdbx_strand_id
1 'polypeptide(L)'
;MFCVVKYSTDIMATYKWYIIWSITSVQLYIMIMASYEVEVFEFYRFTISRGVIDYFQIPELAIVLQALAFAFFEMYTVTTLCRFVYRYAQSTNRQKILYLMSHKLFFLGLLMLLLFILFMTIIDGRHGLEDGREFQLQFPNDNAELKEYIMSHSVTYIRAGYTTRAFKLLFYPLTVVISSICAYKCYRFQMDPSNRLTANTRQLYHLLILNLLIETLAEFVWFIVPYVAIPIYLPIEKHVIGYYVVYRLFYAYPTFVMVFVLLFYKRYNIGVRKLFGVLKNSVKRQQVSVTDAFTGTTVPREFYLS
;
A
#
# COMPACT_ATOMS: atom_id res chain seq x y z
N MET A 1 10.28 24.18 -23.13
CA MET A 1 9.75 23.75 -21.82
C MET A 1 9.40 22.27 -21.91
N PHE A 2 10.23 21.36 -21.38
CA PHE A 2 9.91 19.93 -21.38
C PHE A 2 9.30 19.56 -20.03
N CYS A 3 7.98 19.54 -19.99
CA CYS A 3 7.25 18.84 -18.93
C CYS A 3 7.05 17.41 -19.43
N VAL A 4 7.54 16.41 -18.68
CA VAL A 4 7.21 15.01 -18.96
C VAL A 4 5.72 14.74 -18.67
N VAL A 5 4.99 15.72 -18.11
CA VAL A 5 3.52 15.75 -18.07
C VAL A 5 2.96 16.15 -19.45
N LYS A 6 3.27 15.37 -20.48
CA LYS A 6 2.56 15.37 -21.77
C LYS A 6 1.71 14.10 -21.85
N TYR A 7 1.01 13.79 -20.76
CA TYR A 7 0.23 12.57 -20.64
C TYR A 7 -1.26 12.86 -20.77
N SER A 8 -1.98 12.00 -21.49
CA SER A 8 -3.43 12.10 -21.61
C SER A 8 -4.07 12.03 -20.22
N THR A 9 -5.27 12.59 -20.09
CA THR A 9 -6.10 12.52 -18.89
C THR A 9 -6.24 11.08 -18.36
N ASP A 10 -6.17 10.09 -19.24
CA ASP A 10 -6.30 8.67 -18.90
C ASP A 10 -5.14 8.15 -18.05
N ILE A 11 -3.90 8.56 -18.32
CA ILE A 11 -2.71 8.13 -17.55
C ILE A 11 -2.73 8.72 -16.14
N MET A 12 -3.18 9.97 -16.00
CA MET A 12 -3.38 10.54 -14.66
C MET A 12 -4.54 9.86 -13.91
N ALA A 13 -5.61 9.47 -14.62
CA ALA A 13 -6.73 8.74 -14.04
C ALA A 13 -6.33 7.34 -13.55
N THR A 14 -5.50 6.60 -14.31
CA THR A 14 -4.99 5.28 -13.92
C THR A 14 -4.25 5.31 -12.58
N TYR A 15 -3.37 6.29 -12.37
CA TYR A 15 -2.63 6.38 -11.11
C TYR A 15 -3.54 6.59 -9.90
N LYS A 16 -4.65 7.33 -10.08
CA LYS A 16 -5.66 7.53 -9.03
C LYS A 16 -6.27 6.19 -8.60
N TRP A 17 -6.52 5.26 -9.53
CA TRP A 17 -7.05 3.94 -9.22
C TRP A 17 -6.12 3.12 -8.35
N TYR A 18 -4.80 3.16 -8.60
CA TYR A 18 -3.84 2.48 -7.73
C TYR A 18 -3.83 3.05 -6.30
N ILE A 19 -3.93 4.37 -6.16
CA ILE A 19 -4.03 5.00 -4.84
C ILE A 19 -5.31 4.52 -4.12
N ILE A 20 -6.46 4.66 -4.77
CA ILE A 20 -7.75 4.25 -4.19
C ILE A 20 -7.71 2.78 -3.80
N TRP A 21 -7.24 1.90 -4.69
CA TRP A 21 -7.16 0.47 -4.39
C TRP A 21 -6.24 0.20 -3.20
N SER A 22 -5.02 0.76 -3.17
CA SER A 22 -4.10 0.54 -2.04
C SER A 22 -4.69 1.04 -0.71
N ILE A 23 -5.30 2.24 -0.68
CA ILE A 23 -5.91 2.79 0.54
C ILE A 23 -7.11 1.96 0.98
N THR A 24 -7.99 1.59 0.05
CA THR A 24 -9.16 0.76 0.36
C THR A 24 -8.73 -0.61 0.88
N SER A 25 -7.74 -1.25 0.27
CA SER A 25 -7.22 -2.55 0.72
C SER A 25 -6.68 -2.48 2.15
N VAL A 26 -5.83 -1.49 2.46
CA VAL A 26 -5.26 -1.40 3.82
C VAL A 26 -6.32 -1.02 4.85
N GLN A 27 -7.30 -0.18 4.49
CA GLN A 27 -8.41 0.17 5.36
C GLN A 27 -9.29 -1.05 5.66
N LEU A 28 -9.66 -1.82 4.63
CA LEU A 28 -10.46 -3.04 4.80
C LEU A 28 -9.71 -4.09 5.63
N TYR A 29 -8.42 -4.30 5.34
CA TYR A 29 -7.55 -5.16 6.16
C TYR A 29 -7.63 -4.78 7.64
N ILE A 30 -7.44 -3.50 7.97
CA ILE A 30 -7.40 -3.04 9.36
C ILE A 30 -8.79 -3.06 10.01
N MET A 31 -9.84 -2.72 9.27
CA MET A 31 -11.23 -2.86 9.77
C MET A 31 -11.57 -4.30 10.10
N ILE A 32 -11.15 -5.25 9.26
CA ILE A 32 -11.40 -6.67 9.49
C ILE A 32 -10.55 -7.16 10.67
N MET A 33 -9.25 -6.82 10.73
CA MET A 33 -8.41 -7.14 11.88
C MET A 33 -8.85 -6.48 13.20
N ALA A 34 -9.67 -5.43 13.14
CA ALA A 34 -10.27 -4.80 14.31
C ALA A 34 -11.61 -5.42 14.71
N SER A 35 -12.28 -6.16 13.80
CA SER A 35 -13.57 -6.80 14.10
C SER A 35 -13.43 -8.14 14.81
N TYR A 36 -12.28 -8.80 14.68
CA TYR A 36 -11.97 -10.03 15.39
C TYR A 36 -10.56 -9.98 15.99
N GLU A 37 -10.41 -10.51 17.20
CA GLU A 37 -9.12 -10.59 17.87
C GLU A 37 -8.50 -11.97 17.61
N VAL A 38 -7.19 -12.02 17.32
CA VAL A 38 -6.46 -13.28 17.13
C VAL A 38 -5.46 -13.42 18.27
N GLU A 39 -5.66 -14.44 19.11
CA GLU A 39 -4.71 -14.83 20.14
C GLU A 39 -3.80 -15.92 19.58
N VAL A 40 -2.49 -15.66 19.54
CA VAL A 40 -1.51 -16.59 18.95
C VAL A 40 -0.81 -17.37 20.06
N PHE A 41 -1.03 -18.69 20.14
CA PHE A 41 -0.39 -19.58 21.10
C PHE A 41 0.72 -20.38 20.42
N GLU A 42 1.91 -19.77 20.28
CA GLU A 42 3.03 -20.39 19.54
C GLU A 42 3.51 -21.71 20.15
N PHE A 43 3.51 -21.84 21.49
CA PHE A 43 3.94 -23.07 22.18
C PHE A 43 3.13 -24.29 21.73
N TYR A 44 1.83 -24.11 21.54
CA TYR A 44 0.89 -25.16 21.14
C TYR A 44 0.55 -25.12 19.64
N ARG A 45 1.10 -24.16 18.89
CA ARG A 45 0.87 -23.93 17.46
C ARG A 45 -0.61 -23.78 17.09
N PHE A 46 -1.40 -23.07 17.88
CA PHE A 46 -2.77 -22.73 17.51
C PHE A 46 -3.05 -21.24 17.71
N THR A 47 -4.10 -20.75 17.05
CA THR A 47 -4.69 -19.45 17.31
C THR A 47 -6.12 -19.60 17.79
N ILE A 48 -6.53 -18.73 18.72
CA ILE A 48 -7.93 -18.56 19.09
C ILE A 48 -8.46 -17.29 18.43
N SER A 49 -9.59 -17.39 17.74
CA SER A 49 -10.25 -16.24 17.13
C SER A 49 -11.41 -15.77 18.00
N ARG A 50 -11.39 -14.50 18.41
CA ARG A 50 -12.35 -13.89 19.34
C ARG A 50 -13.05 -12.67 18.74
N GLY A 51 -13.94 -12.04 19.50
CA GLY A 51 -14.62 -10.80 19.10
C GLY A 51 -15.93 -11.08 18.37
N VAL A 52 -16.08 -10.60 17.13
CA VAL A 52 -17.32 -10.81 16.35
C VAL A 52 -17.64 -12.30 16.11
N ILE A 53 -16.60 -13.14 16.08
CA ILE A 53 -16.71 -14.60 15.90
C ILE A 53 -17.36 -15.24 17.13
N ASP A 54 -16.89 -14.90 18.33
CA ASP A 54 -17.47 -15.38 19.59
C ASP A 54 -18.87 -14.79 19.82
N TYR A 55 -19.06 -13.51 19.48
CA TYR A 55 -20.34 -12.82 19.65
C TYR A 55 -21.47 -13.49 18.85
N PHE A 56 -21.21 -13.86 17.60
CA PHE A 56 -22.20 -14.56 16.76
C PHE A 56 -22.18 -16.08 16.91
N GLN A 57 -21.15 -16.64 17.57
CA GLN A 57 -20.94 -18.09 17.70
C GLN A 57 -20.87 -18.82 16.33
N ILE A 58 -20.20 -18.21 15.35
CA ILE A 58 -20.02 -18.77 13.99
C ILE A 58 -18.53 -19.00 13.73
N PRO A 59 -17.98 -20.20 14.00
CA PRO A 59 -16.56 -20.51 13.78
C PRO A 59 -16.10 -20.31 12.33
N GLU A 60 -16.96 -20.58 11.36
CA GLU A 60 -16.68 -20.44 9.93
C GLU A 60 -16.44 -18.97 9.54
N LEU A 61 -16.97 -18.02 10.32
CA LEU A 61 -16.72 -16.59 10.12
C LEU A 61 -15.23 -16.26 10.32
N ALA A 62 -14.53 -16.99 11.20
CA ALA A 62 -13.09 -16.83 11.41
C ALA A 62 -12.31 -17.02 10.11
N ILE A 63 -12.63 -18.08 9.36
CA ILE A 63 -11.98 -18.39 8.08
C ILE A 63 -12.20 -17.26 7.08
N VAL A 64 -13.45 -16.79 6.97
CA VAL A 64 -13.81 -15.74 6.01
C VAL A 64 -13.11 -14.43 6.34
N LEU A 65 -13.14 -14.00 7.60
CA LEU A 65 -12.51 -12.75 8.03
C LEU A 65 -10.99 -12.83 7.89
N GLN A 66 -10.37 -13.94 8.27
CA GLN A 66 -8.94 -14.15 8.10
C GLN A 66 -8.52 -14.17 6.64
N ALA A 67 -9.27 -14.85 5.77
CA ALA A 67 -9.01 -14.88 4.33
C ALA A 67 -9.13 -13.50 3.69
N LEU A 68 -10.17 -12.74 4.04
CA LEU A 68 -10.33 -11.38 3.57
C LEU A 68 -9.20 -10.46 4.06
N ALA A 69 -8.86 -10.51 5.35
CA ALA A 69 -7.77 -9.73 5.90
C ALA A 69 -6.45 -10.00 5.17
N PHE A 70 -6.09 -11.27 5.00
CA PHE A 70 -4.87 -11.65 4.28
C PHE A 70 -4.90 -11.18 2.83
N ALA A 71 -5.98 -11.46 2.10
CA ALA A 71 -6.10 -11.08 0.70
C ALA A 71 -5.99 -9.55 0.50
N PHE A 72 -6.61 -8.75 1.38
CA PHE A 72 -6.49 -7.30 1.32
C PHE A 72 -5.09 -6.81 1.66
N PHE A 73 -4.39 -7.42 2.63
CA PHE A 73 -3.01 -7.07 2.95
C PHE A 73 -2.02 -7.43 1.81
N GLU A 74 -2.19 -8.60 1.19
CA GLU A 74 -1.36 -9.00 0.05
C GLU A 74 -1.62 -8.09 -1.16
N MET A 75 -2.88 -7.81 -1.47
CA MET A 75 -3.24 -6.88 -2.54
C MET A 75 -2.80 -5.45 -2.25
N TYR A 76 -2.78 -5.01 -0.99
CA TYR A 76 -2.16 -3.75 -0.61
C TYR A 76 -0.69 -3.71 -1.02
N THR A 77 0.08 -4.75 -0.66
CA THR A 77 1.51 -4.83 -1.01
C THR A 77 1.73 -4.84 -2.53
N VAL A 78 0.95 -5.63 -3.28
CA VAL A 78 1.03 -5.69 -4.75
C VAL A 78 0.66 -4.36 -5.40
N THR A 79 -0.39 -3.69 -4.90
CA THR A 79 -0.81 -2.38 -5.44
C THR A 79 0.20 -1.29 -5.10
N THR A 80 0.82 -1.31 -3.92
CA THR A 80 1.94 -0.42 -3.56
C THR A 80 3.13 -0.62 -4.51
N LEU A 81 3.53 -1.86 -4.80
CA LEU A 81 4.54 -2.14 -5.82
C LEU A 81 4.18 -1.54 -7.18
N CYS A 82 2.93 -1.73 -7.61
CA CYS A 82 2.41 -1.16 -8.85
C CYS A 82 2.51 0.38 -8.84
N ARG A 83 2.24 1.04 -7.71
CA ARG A 83 2.40 2.51 -7.58
C ARG A 83 3.85 2.94 -7.82
N PHE A 84 4.84 2.22 -7.29
CA PHE A 84 6.25 2.51 -7.53
C PHE A 84 6.64 2.31 -9.00
N VAL A 85 6.28 1.16 -9.59
CA VAL A 85 6.61 0.86 -10.99
C VAL A 85 5.95 1.88 -11.93
N TYR A 86 4.69 2.24 -11.67
CA TYR A 86 3.97 3.25 -12.44
C TYR A 86 4.64 4.63 -12.35
N ARG A 87 5.02 5.07 -11.14
CA ARG A 87 5.73 6.35 -10.95
C ARG A 87 7.11 6.32 -11.59
N TYR A 88 7.81 5.20 -11.53
CA TYR A 88 9.05 5.01 -12.25
C TYR A 88 8.86 5.17 -13.75
N ALA A 89 7.89 4.48 -14.32
CA ALA A 89 7.60 4.56 -15.74
C ALA A 89 7.19 5.98 -16.17
N GLN A 90 6.41 6.66 -15.33
CA GLN A 90 5.97 8.04 -15.55
C GLN A 90 7.12 9.04 -15.46
N SER A 91 8.01 8.91 -14.48
CA SER A 91 9.11 9.86 -14.26
C SER A 91 10.21 9.69 -15.31
N THR A 92 10.41 8.48 -15.80
CA THR A 92 11.46 8.13 -16.78
C THR A 92 10.95 8.00 -18.22
N ASN A 93 9.70 8.41 -18.48
CA ASN A 93 9.04 8.35 -19.78
C ASN A 93 9.07 6.96 -20.46
N ARG A 94 8.89 5.89 -19.70
CA ARG A 94 8.82 4.51 -20.21
C ARG A 94 7.40 4.21 -20.70
N GLN A 95 7.06 4.69 -21.89
CA GLN A 95 5.70 4.61 -22.44
C GLN A 95 5.14 3.19 -22.54
N LYS A 96 5.96 2.19 -22.90
CA LYS A 96 5.51 0.79 -22.97
C LYS A 96 4.96 0.26 -21.64
N ILE A 97 5.65 0.57 -20.53
CA ILE A 97 5.23 0.15 -19.18
C ILE A 97 3.97 0.90 -18.77
N LEU A 98 3.91 2.21 -19.02
CA LEU A 98 2.72 3.01 -18.73
C LEU A 98 1.48 2.51 -19.48
N TYR A 99 1.63 2.17 -20.76
CA TYR A 99 0.53 1.64 -21.57
C TYR A 99 0.05 0.29 -21.02
N LEU A 100 0.97 -0.64 -20.75
CA LEU A 100 0.65 -1.95 -20.17
C LEU A 100 -0.11 -1.82 -18.84
N MET A 101 0.42 -1.02 -17.92
CA MET A 101 -0.17 -0.84 -16.59
C MET A 101 -1.46 -0.02 -16.60
N SER A 102 -1.70 0.77 -17.65
CA SER A 102 -2.97 1.50 -17.83
C SER A 102 -4.02 0.68 -18.57
N HIS A 103 -3.69 -0.51 -19.06
CA HIS A 103 -4.59 -1.32 -19.85
C HIS A 103 -5.64 -2.04 -18.98
N LYS A 104 -6.89 -2.16 -19.46
CA LYS A 104 -7.99 -2.82 -18.73
C LYS A 104 -7.65 -4.26 -18.34
N LEU A 105 -6.96 -5.00 -19.22
CA LEU A 105 -6.53 -6.38 -18.95
C LEU A 105 -5.55 -6.47 -17.78
N PHE A 106 -4.76 -5.44 -17.52
CA PHE A 106 -3.86 -5.42 -16.36
C PHE A 106 -4.67 -5.38 -15.05
N PHE A 107 -5.71 -4.54 -15.00
CA PHE A 107 -6.63 -4.48 -13.85
C PHE A 107 -7.44 -5.77 -13.69
N LEU A 108 -7.85 -6.39 -14.79
CA LEU A 108 -8.48 -7.71 -14.76
C LEU A 108 -7.52 -8.76 -14.17
N GLY A 109 -6.24 -8.73 -14.55
CA GLY A 109 -5.20 -9.59 -13.98
C GLY A 109 -5.05 -9.40 -12.47
N LEU A 110 -5.06 -8.15 -11.97
CA LEU A 110 -5.04 -7.86 -10.53
C LEU A 110 -6.28 -8.38 -9.81
N LEU A 111 -7.46 -8.30 -10.43
CA LEU A 111 -8.69 -8.86 -9.87
C LEU A 111 -8.61 -10.39 -9.79
N MET A 112 -8.14 -11.04 -10.86
CA MET A 112 -7.94 -12.49 -10.87
C MET A 112 -6.93 -12.94 -9.81
N LEU A 113 -5.86 -12.15 -9.59
CA LEU A 113 -4.90 -12.40 -8.51
C LEU A 113 -5.56 -12.31 -7.13
N LEU A 114 -6.37 -11.29 -6.87
CA LEU A 114 -7.12 -11.16 -5.62
C LEU A 114 -8.03 -12.38 -5.38
N LEU A 115 -8.78 -12.79 -6.39
CA LEU A 115 -9.67 -13.95 -6.30
C LEU A 115 -8.89 -15.25 -6.06
N PHE A 116 -7.74 -15.40 -6.71
CA PHE A 116 -6.84 -16.54 -6.50
C PHE A 116 -6.30 -16.59 -5.07
N ILE A 117 -5.78 -15.47 -4.55
CA ILE A 117 -5.29 -15.37 -3.17
C ILE A 117 -6.41 -15.75 -2.20
N LEU A 118 -7.59 -15.14 -2.36
CA LEU A 118 -8.75 -15.37 -1.50
C LEU A 118 -9.17 -16.85 -1.51
N PHE A 119 -9.22 -17.48 -2.67
CA PHE A 119 -9.53 -18.91 -2.80
C PHE A 119 -8.50 -19.78 -2.07
N MET A 120 -7.21 -19.54 -2.27
CA MET A 120 -6.14 -20.29 -1.62
C MET A 120 -6.18 -20.11 -0.09
N THR A 121 -6.39 -18.89 0.40
CA THR A 121 -6.47 -18.63 1.84
C THR A 121 -7.70 -19.26 2.50
N ILE A 122 -8.83 -19.35 1.79
CA ILE A 122 -10.02 -20.08 2.29
C ILE A 122 -9.72 -21.58 2.44
N ILE A 123 -9.03 -22.19 1.47
CA ILE A 123 -8.63 -23.59 1.55
C ILE A 123 -7.69 -23.81 2.74
N ASP A 124 -6.65 -22.99 2.86
CA ASP A 124 -5.70 -23.07 3.97
C ASP A 124 -6.40 -22.87 5.33
N GLY A 125 -7.34 -21.93 5.42
CA GLY A 125 -8.12 -21.66 6.63
C GLY A 125 -9.08 -22.79 7.00
N ARG A 126 -9.68 -23.48 6.02
CA ARG A 126 -10.52 -24.67 6.26
C ARG A 126 -9.71 -25.80 6.87
N HIS A 127 -8.57 -26.13 6.28
CA HIS A 127 -7.67 -27.15 6.84
C HIS A 127 -7.17 -26.75 8.23
N GLY A 128 -6.85 -25.47 8.44
CA GLY A 128 -6.47 -24.96 9.77
C GLY A 128 -7.58 -25.11 10.82
N LEU A 129 -8.85 -24.93 10.46
CA LEU A 129 -9.99 -25.10 11.38
C LEU A 129 -10.26 -26.58 11.68
N GLU A 130 -10.16 -27.45 10.67
CA GLU A 130 -10.28 -28.91 10.85
C GLU A 130 -9.18 -29.44 11.79
N ASP A 131 -7.92 -29.11 11.50
CA ASP A 131 -6.77 -29.44 12.36
C ASP A 131 -6.94 -28.85 13.78
N GLY A 132 -7.53 -27.66 13.89
CA GLY A 132 -7.84 -27.01 15.16
C GLY A 132 -8.88 -27.74 15.99
N ARG A 133 -9.95 -28.25 15.35
CA ARG A 133 -10.97 -29.09 16.01
C ARG A 133 -10.38 -30.42 16.48
N GLU A 134 -9.52 -31.04 15.69
CA GLU A 134 -8.81 -32.27 16.11
C GLU A 134 -7.90 -32.00 17.32
N PHE A 135 -7.18 -30.87 17.31
CA PHE A 135 -6.36 -30.45 18.44
C PHE A 135 -7.16 -30.25 19.72
N GLN A 136 -8.34 -29.61 19.65
CA GLN A 136 -9.24 -29.42 20.79
C GLN A 136 -9.63 -30.76 21.43
N LEU A 137 -9.96 -31.76 20.62
CA LEU A 137 -10.35 -33.10 21.10
C LEU A 137 -9.19 -33.83 21.79
N GLN A 138 -7.96 -33.63 21.31
CA GLN A 138 -6.75 -34.28 21.82
C GLN A 138 -6.09 -33.53 22.98
N PHE A 139 -6.58 -32.34 23.33
CA PHE A 139 -5.93 -31.50 24.33
C PHE A 139 -5.93 -32.17 25.73
N PRO A 140 -4.77 -32.29 26.39
CA PRO A 140 -4.62 -33.01 27.65
C PRO A 140 -5.46 -32.38 28.78
N ASN A 141 -5.88 -33.21 29.74
CA ASN A 141 -6.72 -32.80 30.87
C ASN A 141 -5.93 -32.20 32.05
N ASP A 142 -4.61 -32.01 31.89
CA ASP A 142 -3.70 -31.62 32.97
C ASP A 142 -4.03 -30.22 33.55
N ASN A 143 -4.65 -29.36 32.74
CA ASN A 143 -5.16 -28.05 33.15
C ASN A 143 -6.62 -27.89 32.69
N ALA A 144 -7.55 -28.12 33.62
CA ALA A 144 -8.99 -28.08 33.34
C ALA A 144 -9.47 -26.69 32.88
N GLU A 145 -8.95 -25.61 33.48
CA GLU A 145 -9.32 -24.24 33.13
C GLU A 145 -8.89 -23.89 31.70
N LEU A 146 -7.65 -24.25 31.34
CA LEU A 146 -7.15 -24.01 29.98
C LEU A 146 -7.90 -24.86 28.95
N LYS A 147 -8.24 -26.10 29.31
CA LYS A 147 -9.02 -26.98 28.43
C LYS A 147 -10.43 -26.42 28.21
N GLU A 148 -11.12 -25.99 29.26
CA GLU A 148 -12.43 -25.36 29.15
C GLU A 148 -12.37 -24.11 28.26
N TYR A 149 -11.37 -23.25 28.47
CA TYR A 149 -11.15 -22.08 27.63
C TYR A 149 -10.92 -22.43 26.15
N ILE A 150 -10.09 -23.42 25.85
CA ILE A 150 -9.81 -23.86 24.48
C ILE A 150 -11.07 -24.46 23.83
N MET A 151 -11.83 -25.26 24.57
CA MET A 151 -13.04 -25.92 24.07
C MET A 151 -14.20 -24.95 23.83
N SER A 152 -14.24 -23.81 24.53
CA SER A 152 -15.29 -22.81 24.40
C SER A 152 -15.08 -21.82 23.25
N HIS A 153 -13.94 -21.85 22.56
CA HIS A 153 -13.60 -20.88 21.51
C HIS A 153 -13.30 -21.55 20.16
N SER A 154 -13.30 -20.74 19.09
CA SER A 154 -12.89 -21.20 17.77
C SER A 154 -11.37 -21.27 17.67
N VAL A 155 -10.84 -22.50 17.56
CA VAL A 155 -9.41 -22.78 17.47
C VAL A 155 -9.03 -23.11 16.04
N THR A 156 -7.98 -22.46 15.55
CA THR A 156 -7.37 -22.74 14.25
C THR A 156 -5.93 -23.17 14.48
N TYR A 157 -5.51 -24.29 13.92
CA TYR A 157 -4.13 -24.74 14.01
C TYR A 157 -3.22 -23.89 13.11
N ILE A 158 -2.08 -23.45 13.62
CA ILE A 158 -1.08 -22.66 12.89
C ILE A 158 -0.24 -23.61 12.03
N ARG A 159 -0.81 -24.03 10.90
CA ARG A 159 0.00 -24.40 9.75
C ARG A 159 0.26 -23.13 8.97
N ALA A 160 1.44 -22.54 9.13
CA ALA A 160 1.86 -21.47 8.23
C ALA A 160 1.90 -22.05 6.80
N GLY A 161 0.83 -21.82 6.04
CA GLY A 161 0.66 -22.32 4.68
C GLY A 161 1.80 -21.87 3.78
N TYR A 162 2.10 -22.67 2.77
CA TYR A 162 3.17 -22.37 1.80
C TYR A 162 2.99 -20.98 1.17
N THR A 163 1.74 -20.60 0.89
CA THR A 163 1.29 -19.30 0.39
C THR A 163 1.71 -18.15 1.32
N THR A 164 1.33 -18.23 2.60
CA THR A 164 1.64 -17.23 3.62
C THR A 164 3.15 -17.09 3.85
N ARG A 165 3.89 -18.21 3.86
CA ARG A 165 5.36 -18.18 4.02
C ARG A 165 6.03 -17.54 2.81
N ALA A 166 5.62 -17.93 1.59
CA ALA A 166 6.15 -17.34 0.37
C ALA A 166 5.87 -15.84 0.33
N PHE A 167 4.68 -15.40 0.73
CA PHE A 167 4.36 -13.98 0.80
C PHE A 167 5.28 -13.22 1.76
N LYS A 168 5.36 -13.68 3.02
CA LYS A 168 6.15 -13.01 4.07
C LYS A 168 7.65 -13.01 3.79
N LEU A 169 8.20 -14.12 3.30
CA LEU A 169 9.66 -14.30 3.17
C LEU A 169 10.20 -13.92 1.79
N LEU A 170 9.37 -13.97 0.75
CA LEU A 170 9.82 -13.71 -0.62
C LEU A 170 9.13 -12.47 -1.21
N PHE A 171 7.81 -12.47 -1.32
CA PHE A 171 7.11 -11.43 -2.09
C PHE A 171 7.15 -10.05 -1.42
N TYR A 172 6.97 -9.98 -0.11
CA TYR A 172 7.03 -8.71 0.62
C TYR A 172 8.45 -8.10 0.58
N PRO A 173 9.54 -8.82 0.92
CA PRO A 173 10.90 -8.29 0.77
C PRO A 173 11.24 -7.89 -0.67
N LEU A 174 10.84 -8.71 -1.65
CA LEU A 174 11.04 -8.40 -3.07
C LEU A 174 10.35 -7.09 -3.45
N THR A 175 9.13 -6.84 -2.94
CA THR A 175 8.41 -5.59 -3.15
C THR A 175 9.18 -4.39 -2.62
N VAL A 176 9.75 -4.48 -1.41
CA VAL A 176 10.59 -3.41 -0.83
C VAL A 176 11.83 -3.15 -1.69
N VAL A 177 12.50 -4.21 -2.14
CA VAL A 177 13.70 -4.11 -3.00
C VAL A 177 13.37 -3.45 -4.34
N ILE A 178 12.33 -3.92 -5.04
CA ILE A 178 11.93 -3.36 -6.34
C ILE A 178 11.50 -1.90 -6.19
N SER A 179 10.70 -1.58 -5.17
CA SER A 179 10.28 -0.20 -4.87
C SER A 179 11.48 0.71 -4.63
N SER A 180 12.48 0.24 -3.88
CA SER A 180 13.72 0.98 -3.63
C SER A 180 14.52 1.22 -4.92
N ILE A 181 14.63 0.21 -5.79
CA ILE A 181 15.28 0.34 -7.11
C ILE A 181 14.52 1.35 -7.98
N CYS A 182 13.19 1.28 -8.01
CA CYS A 182 12.35 2.23 -8.74
C CYS A 182 12.58 3.67 -8.28
N ALA A 183 12.58 3.90 -6.96
CA ALA A 183 12.83 5.21 -6.37
C ALA A 183 14.24 5.72 -6.72
N TYR A 184 15.27 4.89 -6.56
CA TYR A 184 16.65 5.24 -6.90
C TYR A 184 16.81 5.59 -8.39
N LYS A 185 16.23 4.80 -9.30
CA LYS A 185 16.29 5.10 -10.73
C LYS A 185 15.58 6.40 -11.07
N CYS A 186 14.48 6.74 -10.40
CA CYS A 186 13.84 8.04 -10.60
C CYS A 186 14.71 9.19 -10.11
N TYR A 187 15.36 9.04 -8.95
CA TYR A 187 16.30 10.03 -8.43
C TYR A 187 17.46 10.26 -9.41
N ARG A 188 18.09 9.18 -9.89
CA ARG A 188 19.18 9.26 -10.88
C ARG A 188 18.73 9.97 -12.15
N PHE A 189 17.54 9.65 -12.66
CA PHE A 189 16.98 10.33 -13.83
C PHE A 189 16.78 11.83 -13.60
N GLN A 190 16.37 12.25 -12.40
CA GLN A 190 16.19 13.68 -12.10
C GLN A 190 17.50 14.46 -12.00
N MET A 191 18.58 13.81 -11.58
CA MET A 191 19.91 14.40 -11.42
C MET A 191 20.74 14.42 -12.71
N ASP A 192 20.33 13.67 -13.74
CA ASP A 192 21.04 13.63 -15.02
C ASP A 192 20.99 15.01 -15.72
N PRO A 193 22.15 15.65 -15.99
CA PRO A 193 22.21 16.95 -16.66
C PRO A 193 21.64 16.92 -18.09
N SER A 194 21.65 15.76 -18.75
CA SER A 194 21.10 15.60 -20.10
C SER A 194 19.57 15.73 -20.14
N ASN A 195 18.90 15.57 -18.99
CA ASN A 195 17.45 15.68 -18.89
C ASN A 195 17.01 17.15 -18.78
N ARG A 196 16.33 17.63 -19.83
CA ARG A 196 15.79 19.00 -19.96
C ARG A 196 14.53 19.27 -19.11
N LEU A 197 14.47 18.72 -17.89
CA LEU A 197 13.37 18.94 -16.95
C LEU A 197 13.44 20.35 -16.36
N THR A 198 12.30 21.02 -16.23
CA THR A 198 12.24 22.31 -15.52
C THR A 198 12.45 22.12 -14.02
N ALA A 199 12.96 23.14 -13.32
CA ALA A 199 13.16 23.10 -11.86
C ALA A 199 11.87 22.76 -11.11
N ASN A 200 10.73 23.33 -11.53
CA ASN A 200 9.41 23.06 -10.94
C ASN A 200 8.97 21.59 -11.16
N THR A 201 9.22 21.04 -12.35
CA THR A 201 8.93 19.63 -12.65
C THR A 201 9.81 18.69 -11.83
N ARG A 202 11.10 19.01 -11.68
CA ARG A 202 12.04 18.26 -10.84
C ARG A 202 11.58 18.25 -9.38
N GLN A 203 11.20 19.41 -8.84
CA GLN A 203 10.68 19.53 -7.48
C GLN A 203 9.39 18.72 -7.27
N LEU A 204 8.47 18.74 -8.24
CA LEU A 204 7.24 17.96 -8.16
C LEU A 204 7.54 16.45 -8.15
N TYR A 205 8.39 15.95 -9.06
CA TYR A 205 8.74 14.53 -9.07
C TYR A 205 9.50 14.10 -7.81
N HIS A 206 10.42 14.93 -7.31
CA HIS A 206 11.10 14.68 -6.05
C HIS A 206 10.11 14.49 -4.90
N LEU A 207 9.11 15.38 -4.78
CA LEU A 207 8.04 15.26 -3.77
C LEU A 207 7.23 13.97 -3.93
N LEU A 208 6.89 13.57 -5.17
CA LEU A 208 6.10 12.36 -5.43
C LEU A 208 6.85 11.07 -5.03
N ILE A 209 8.16 10.99 -5.29
CA ILE A 209 8.97 9.81 -4.94
C ILE A 209 9.28 9.79 -3.45
N LEU A 210 9.63 10.93 -2.87
CA LEU A 210 9.85 11.04 -1.43
C LEU A 210 8.61 10.60 -0.65
N ASN A 211 7.41 10.94 -1.14
CA ASN A 211 6.17 10.52 -0.51
C ASN A 211 5.99 9.00 -0.49
N LEU A 212 6.23 8.34 -1.63
CA LEU A 212 6.17 6.88 -1.71
C LEU A 212 7.22 6.22 -0.81
N LEU A 213 8.43 6.78 -0.74
CA LEU A 213 9.48 6.28 0.16
C LEU A 213 9.09 6.40 1.64
N ILE A 214 8.50 7.53 2.05
CA ILE A 214 8.03 7.71 3.42
C ILE A 214 6.91 6.72 3.74
N GLU A 215 5.99 6.49 2.79
CA GLU A 215 4.90 5.51 2.96
C GLU A 215 5.46 4.09 3.16
N THR A 216 6.40 3.63 2.33
CA THR A 216 7.05 2.33 2.49
C THR A 216 7.90 2.24 3.76
N LEU A 217 8.60 3.31 4.14
CA LEU A 217 9.35 3.33 5.40
C LEU A 217 8.40 3.24 6.59
N ALA A 218 7.28 3.95 6.55
CA ALA A 218 6.25 3.86 7.57
C ALA A 218 5.68 2.44 7.65
N GLU A 219 5.35 1.79 6.53
CA GLU A 219 4.93 0.38 6.51
C GLU A 219 5.96 -0.53 7.17
N PHE A 220 7.24 -0.39 6.80
CA PHE A 220 8.31 -1.20 7.36
C PHE A 220 8.41 -1.02 8.88
N VAL A 221 8.39 0.23 9.35
CA VAL A 221 8.47 0.56 10.78
C VAL A 221 7.21 0.15 11.54
N TRP A 222 6.02 0.21 10.93
CA TRP A 222 4.76 -0.08 11.61
C TRP A 222 4.42 -1.57 11.65
N PHE A 223 4.70 -2.31 10.56
CA PHE A 223 4.31 -3.71 10.44
C PHE A 223 5.49 -4.66 10.68
N ILE A 224 6.64 -4.41 10.05
CA ILE A 224 7.74 -5.39 10.04
C ILE A 224 8.58 -5.30 11.30
N VAL A 225 9.04 -4.11 11.68
CA VAL A 225 9.88 -3.93 12.86
C VAL A 225 9.24 -4.49 14.13
N PRO A 226 7.96 -4.20 14.46
CA PRO A 226 7.34 -4.70 15.67
C PRO A 226 7.10 -6.21 15.62
N TYR A 227 6.73 -6.73 14.45
CA TYR A 227 6.50 -8.17 14.25
C TYR A 227 7.79 -8.98 14.41
N VAL A 228 8.91 -8.50 13.86
CA VAL A 228 10.23 -9.15 13.98
C VAL A 228 10.84 -8.94 15.38
N ALA A 229 10.53 -7.83 16.05
CA ALA A 229 11.03 -7.54 17.38
C ALA A 229 10.55 -8.55 18.44
N ILE A 230 9.34 -9.08 18.32
CA ILE A 230 8.77 -10.02 19.31
C ILE A 230 9.66 -11.26 19.51
N PRO A 231 9.94 -12.09 18.49
CA PRO A 231 10.75 -13.29 18.67
C PRO A 231 12.23 -13.01 18.99
N ILE A 232 12.71 -11.79 18.77
CA ILE A 232 14.11 -11.41 19.06
C ILE A 232 14.27 -10.95 20.51
N TYR A 233 13.32 -10.15 21.02
CA TYR A 233 13.47 -9.45 22.30
C TYR A 233 12.61 -10.01 23.44
N LEU A 234 11.55 -10.77 23.14
CA LEU A 234 10.70 -11.36 24.16
C LEU A 234 11.01 -12.85 24.33
N PRO A 235 10.89 -13.38 25.56
CA PRO A 235 10.91 -14.82 25.78
C PRO A 235 9.62 -15.46 25.26
N ILE A 236 9.66 -16.75 24.91
CA ILE A 236 8.59 -17.48 24.21
C ILE A 236 7.25 -17.36 24.94
N GLU A 237 7.26 -17.39 26.27
CA GLU A 237 6.05 -17.32 27.10
C GLU A 237 5.33 -15.97 26.96
N LYS A 238 6.05 -14.91 26.56
CA LYS A 238 5.50 -13.56 26.37
C LYS A 238 5.18 -13.23 24.91
N HIS A 239 5.43 -14.14 23.98
CA HIS A 239 5.16 -13.90 22.55
C HIS A 239 3.68 -13.61 22.30
N VAL A 240 2.77 -14.33 22.98
CA VAL A 240 1.31 -14.15 22.84
C VAL A 240 0.91 -12.70 23.08
N ILE A 241 1.32 -12.16 24.24
CA ILE A 241 1.05 -10.78 24.64
C ILE A 241 1.78 -9.79 23.71
N GLY A 242 3.00 -10.12 23.29
CA GLY A 242 3.77 -9.33 22.34
C GLY A 242 3.02 -9.14 21.02
N TYR A 243 2.60 -10.23 20.37
CA TYR A 243 1.86 -10.17 19.10
C TYR A 243 0.53 -9.46 19.28
N TYR A 244 -0.17 -9.70 20.39
CA TYR A 244 -1.41 -9.00 20.71
C TYR A 244 -1.23 -7.47 20.75
N VAL A 245 -0.19 -6.97 21.43
CA VAL A 245 0.12 -5.54 21.48
C VAL A 245 0.47 -5.00 20.09
N VAL A 246 1.24 -5.76 19.30
CA VAL A 246 1.61 -5.35 17.93
C VAL A 246 0.40 -5.27 17.00
N TYR A 247 -0.53 -6.22 17.06
CA TYR A 247 -1.76 -6.15 16.29
C TYR A 247 -2.59 -4.91 16.63
N ARG A 248 -2.63 -4.51 17.91
CA ARG A 248 -3.30 -3.26 18.33
C ARG A 248 -2.59 -2.00 17.85
N LEU A 249 -1.26 -2.03 17.75
CA LEU A 249 -0.49 -0.93 17.17
C LEU A 249 -0.87 -0.70 15.69
N PHE A 250 -1.23 -1.76 14.96
CA PHE A 250 -1.66 -1.65 13.55
C PHE A 250 -2.94 -0.83 13.38
N TYR A 251 -3.80 -0.73 14.40
CA TYR A 251 -5.02 0.08 14.35
C TYR A 251 -4.76 1.58 14.21
N ALA A 252 -3.57 2.05 14.60
CA ALA A 252 -3.18 3.45 14.42
C ALA A 252 -2.67 3.76 12.99
N TYR A 253 -2.31 2.74 12.20
CA TYR A 253 -1.75 2.91 10.87
C TYR A 253 -2.67 3.63 9.87
N PRO A 254 -4.00 3.37 9.80
CA PRO A 254 -4.87 4.09 8.86
C PRO A 254 -4.95 5.58 9.18
N THR A 255 -4.89 5.94 10.46
CA THR A 255 -4.86 7.35 10.89
C THR A 255 -3.59 8.03 10.39
N PHE A 256 -2.44 7.36 10.48
CA PHE A 256 -1.20 7.84 9.88
C PHE A 256 -1.34 8.02 8.37
N VAL A 257 -1.82 6.98 7.64
CA VAL A 257 -1.99 7.04 6.18
C VAL A 257 -2.93 8.18 5.79
N MET A 258 -4.06 8.33 6.48
CA MET A 258 -5.02 9.41 6.21
C MET A 258 -4.39 10.79 6.40
N VAL A 259 -3.75 11.05 7.55
CA VAL A 259 -3.09 12.33 7.82
C VAL A 259 -1.99 12.60 6.80
N PHE A 260 -1.18 11.59 6.50
CA PHE A 260 -0.09 11.66 5.54
C PHE A 260 -0.59 11.97 4.12
N VAL A 261 -1.62 11.24 3.65
CA VAL A 261 -2.26 11.44 2.35
C VAL A 261 -2.89 12.82 2.26
N LEU A 262 -3.60 13.31 3.29
CA LEU A 262 -4.21 14.64 3.28
C LEU A 262 -3.17 15.76 3.24
N LEU A 263 -2.12 15.67 4.07
CA LEU A 263 -1.00 16.62 4.05
C LEU A 263 -0.30 16.64 2.69
N PHE A 264 -0.15 15.46 2.09
CA PHE A 264 0.46 15.32 0.78
C PHE A 264 -0.41 15.87 -0.35
N TYR A 265 -1.71 15.54 -0.40
CA TYR A 265 -2.64 16.06 -1.40
C TYR A 265 -2.70 17.59 -1.38
N LYS A 266 -2.66 18.19 -0.18
CA LYS A 266 -2.57 19.65 -0.04
C LYS A 266 -1.29 20.18 -0.69
N ARG A 267 -0.12 19.58 -0.41
CA ARG A 267 1.17 19.99 -1.02
C ARG A 267 1.22 19.75 -2.53
N TYR A 268 0.68 18.63 -3.00
CA TYR A 268 0.58 18.29 -4.42
C TYR A 268 -0.29 19.31 -5.16
N ASN A 269 -1.47 19.64 -4.64
CA ASN A 269 -2.36 20.65 -5.23
C ASN A 269 -1.69 22.04 -5.30
N ILE A 270 -0.93 22.43 -4.28
CA ILE A 270 -0.14 23.66 -4.30
C ILE A 270 0.93 23.60 -5.40
N GLY A 271 1.66 22.48 -5.52
CA GLY A 271 2.69 22.28 -6.56
C GLY A 271 2.11 22.33 -7.97
N VAL A 272 0.99 21.64 -8.20
CA VAL A 272 0.26 21.64 -9.48
C VAL A 272 -0.23 23.04 -9.83
N ARG A 273 -0.88 23.76 -8.89
CA ARG A 273 -1.33 25.14 -9.11
C ARG A 273 -0.18 26.08 -9.47
N LYS A 274 0.99 25.94 -8.83
CA LYS A 274 2.19 26.71 -9.20
C LYS A 274 2.66 26.39 -10.62
N LEU A 275 2.70 25.11 -11.00
CA LEU A 275 3.17 24.67 -12.32
C LEU A 275 2.25 25.16 -13.45
N PHE A 276 0.93 25.04 -13.26
CA PHE A 276 -0.07 25.53 -14.23
C PHE A 276 -0.27 27.05 -14.19
N GLY A 277 -0.13 27.69 -13.03
CA GLY A 277 -0.16 29.16 -12.92
C GLY A 277 0.98 29.82 -13.68
N VAL A 278 2.19 29.24 -13.61
CA VAL A 278 3.33 29.67 -14.43
C VAL A 278 3.07 29.44 -15.92
N LEU A 279 2.50 28.30 -16.32
CA LEU A 279 2.10 28.05 -17.72
C LEU A 279 1.08 29.08 -18.23
N LYS A 280 0.04 29.40 -17.44
CA LYS A 280 -0.98 30.39 -17.78
C LYS A 280 -0.37 31.80 -17.94
N ASN A 281 0.57 32.16 -17.09
CA ASN A 281 1.27 33.45 -17.15
C ASN A 281 2.29 33.51 -18.31
N SER A 282 2.96 32.40 -18.63
CA SER A 282 3.89 32.29 -19.76
C SER A 282 3.16 32.32 -21.11
N VAL A 283 1.99 31.69 -21.23
CA VAL A 283 1.14 31.77 -22.43
C VAL A 283 0.59 33.18 -22.62
N LYS A 284 0.18 33.86 -21.53
CA LYS A 284 -0.19 35.29 -21.58
C LYS A 284 0.96 36.18 -22.03
N ARG A 285 2.20 35.91 -21.62
CA ARG A 285 3.38 36.68 -22.09
C ARG A 285 3.74 36.40 -23.55
N GLN A 286 3.52 35.18 -24.05
CA GLN A 286 3.76 34.84 -25.47
C GLN A 286 2.69 35.36 -26.42
N GLN A 287 1.46 35.64 -25.96
CA GLN A 287 0.42 36.28 -26.75
C GLN A 287 0.52 37.82 -26.79
N VAL A 288 1.54 38.40 -26.13
CA VAL A 288 1.78 39.85 -26.08
C VAL A 288 3.09 40.17 -26.79
N SER A 289 3.16 39.82 -28.07
CA SER A 289 4.08 40.44 -29.02
C SER A 289 3.30 40.63 -30.31
N VAL A 290 2.62 41.78 -30.42
CA VAL A 290 2.02 42.23 -31.67
C VAL A 290 3.11 43.02 -32.37
N THR A 291 3.55 42.55 -33.53
CA THR A 291 4.43 43.32 -34.41
C THR A 291 3.60 44.48 -34.95
N ASP A 292 4.06 45.70 -34.73
CA ASP A 292 3.37 46.88 -35.25
C ASP A 292 3.52 46.90 -36.77
N ALA A 293 2.39 46.91 -37.49
CA ALA A 293 2.35 46.70 -38.94
C ALA A 293 3.01 47.83 -39.74
N PHE A 294 3.29 48.97 -39.09
CA PHE A 294 3.86 50.16 -39.72
C PHE A 294 5.37 50.33 -39.51
N THR A 295 5.98 49.69 -38.52
CA THR A 295 7.41 49.93 -38.15
C THR A 295 8.25 48.67 -38.03
N GLY A 296 7.64 47.47 -38.10
CA GLY A 296 8.35 46.19 -38.08
C GLY A 296 9.10 45.90 -36.77
N THR A 297 8.91 46.71 -35.73
CA THR A 297 9.62 46.59 -34.45
C THR A 297 8.72 45.94 -33.39
N THR A 298 9.24 44.93 -32.70
CA THR A 298 8.59 44.26 -31.58
C THR A 298 8.82 45.04 -30.29
N VAL A 299 7.76 45.67 -29.75
CA VAL A 299 7.85 46.43 -28.50
C VAL A 299 7.00 45.76 -27.39
N PRO A 300 7.51 45.62 -26.16
CA PRO A 300 6.74 45.08 -25.04
C PRO A 300 5.58 46.01 -24.65
N ARG A 301 4.38 45.43 -24.49
CA ARG A 301 3.11 46.12 -24.19
C ARG A 301 2.99 46.51 -22.71
N GLU A 302 4.00 47.20 -22.15
CA GLU A 302 3.92 47.79 -20.81
C GLU A 302 3.60 49.31 -20.84
N PHE A 303 3.45 49.91 -22.03
CA PHE A 303 3.30 51.38 -22.17
C PHE A 303 1.87 51.90 -22.41
N TYR A 304 0.85 51.04 -22.40
CA TYR A 304 -0.53 51.49 -22.53
C TYR A 304 -1.37 50.87 -21.42
N LEU A 305 -1.41 51.55 -20.28
CA LEU A 305 -2.51 51.61 -19.31
C LEU A 305 -2.02 52.41 -18.10
N SER A 306 -1.96 53.73 -18.29
CA SER A 306 -2.20 54.72 -17.24
C SER A 306 -3.63 55.20 -17.37
#